data_AF-A0A4Q3SYR7-F1
#
_entry.id   AF-A0A4Q3SYR7-F1
#
_cell.length_a   1.000
_cell.length_b   1.000
_cell.length_c   1.000
_cell.angle_alpha   90.00
_cell.angle_beta   90.00
_cell.angle_gamma   90.00
#
_symmetry.space_group_name_H-M   'P 1'
#
loop_
_entity.id
_entity.type
_entity.pdbx_description
1 polymer ?
#
loop_
_entity_poly.entity_id
_entity_poly.type
_entity_poly.pdbx_seq_one_letter_code
_entity_poly.pdbx_strand_id
1 'polypeptide(L)'
;EAARTEADRALRAAESAASEARELRASLAAKLEAAIERLAEIAGQIRETARIEPEQLGRKLADEAVAIPTDAGGMEAHLYNLERQRDSIGAVNLRAEEEAGEHSARLDTMHTERADLTGAIARLRQGIDELNGEGRERLLAAFEIINEHFKALFEALFQGGQAELRLVESDDPLEAGLEIFACPPGKRMATMSLMSGGEQALTACALIFGVFLAQPAPICVLDEVDAPLDDANVDRFCNLLDEMRRRTETRFIAITHNPVTMARMDRLFGVTMAERGVSQLVSVDLRQAAAMAAQ
;
A
#
# COMPACT_ATOMS: atom_id res chain seq x y z
N GLU A 1 89.87 -14.05 45.72
CA GLU A 1 89.64 -13.53 44.35
C GLU A 1 89.38 -14.64 43.33
N ALA A 2 90.23 -15.66 43.22
CA ALA A 2 90.03 -16.80 42.31
C ALA A 2 88.67 -17.53 42.46
N ALA A 3 88.25 -17.84 43.69
CA ALA A 3 86.95 -18.50 43.95
C ALA A 3 85.74 -17.64 43.52
N ARG A 4 85.86 -16.31 43.58
CA ARG A 4 84.81 -15.39 43.12
C ARG A 4 84.74 -15.37 41.59
N THR A 5 85.87 -15.35 40.91
CA THR A 5 85.92 -15.42 39.44
C THR A 5 85.43 -16.75 38.89
N GLU A 6 85.61 -17.84 39.62
CA GLU A 6 85.11 -19.17 39.24
C GLU A 6 83.59 -19.28 39.43
N ALA A 7 83.07 -18.76 40.55
CA ALA A 7 81.62 -18.63 40.77
C ALA A 7 80.94 -17.75 39.71
N ASP A 8 81.55 -16.62 39.32
CA ASP A 8 81.03 -15.73 38.27
C ASP A 8 81.02 -16.41 36.89
N ARG A 9 82.02 -17.27 36.58
CA ARG A 9 82.02 -18.07 35.35
C ARG A 9 80.95 -19.16 35.36
N ALA A 10 80.77 -19.85 36.49
CA ALA A 10 79.75 -20.87 36.64
C ALA A 10 78.33 -20.27 36.52
N LEU A 11 78.10 -19.09 37.10
CA LEU A 11 76.85 -18.36 36.98
C LEU A 11 76.56 -17.99 35.52
N ARG A 12 77.53 -17.43 34.79
CA ARG A 12 77.37 -17.09 33.36
C ARG A 12 77.11 -18.31 32.49
N ALA A 13 77.78 -19.43 32.77
CA ALA A 13 77.55 -20.69 32.05
C ALA A 13 76.13 -21.24 32.30
N ALA A 14 75.65 -21.18 33.55
CA ALA A 14 74.28 -21.58 33.90
C ALA A 14 73.23 -20.64 33.29
N GLU A 15 73.50 -19.33 33.23
CA GLU A 15 72.64 -18.34 32.57
C GLU A 15 72.57 -18.58 31.05
N SER A 16 73.70 -18.88 30.39
CA SER A 16 73.74 -19.24 28.97
C SER A 16 72.94 -20.51 28.69
N ALA A 17 73.17 -21.58 29.47
CA ALA A 17 72.45 -22.84 29.32
C ALA A 17 70.94 -22.68 29.57
N ALA A 18 70.54 -21.86 30.55
CA ALA A 18 69.15 -21.54 30.80
C ALA A 18 68.53 -20.71 29.66
N SER A 19 69.30 -19.82 29.04
CA SER A 19 68.87 -19.06 27.85
C SER A 19 68.64 -19.99 26.65
N GLU A 20 69.60 -20.87 26.34
CA GLU A 20 69.50 -21.85 25.26
C GLU A 20 68.32 -22.81 25.46
N ALA A 21 68.10 -23.29 26.69
CA ALA A 21 66.96 -24.16 26.99
C ALA A 21 65.61 -23.44 26.83
N ARG A 22 65.53 -22.15 27.18
CA ARG A 22 64.33 -21.33 26.95
C ARG A 22 64.06 -21.12 25.47
N GLU A 23 65.11 -20.85 24.69
CA GLU A 23 65.02 -20.67 23.24
C GLU A 23 64.58 -21.97 22.54
N LEU A 24 65.18 -23.11 22.91
CA LEU A 24 64.79 -24.41 22.39
C LEU A 24 63.33 -24.73 22.72
N ARG A 25 62.90 -24.47 23.96
CA ARG A 25 61.51 -24.67 24.38
C ARG A 25 60.55 -23.77 23.59
N ALA A 26 60.90 -22.52 23.38
CA ALA A 26 60.08 -21.58 22.60
C ALA A 26 59.96 -22.04 21.13
N SER A 27 61.05 -22.48 20.51
CA SER A 27 61.06 -23.04 19.15
C SER A 27 60.20 -24.32 19.05
N LEU A 28 60.31 -25.24 20.01
CA LEU A 28 59.51 -26.46 20.02
C LEU A 28 58.02 -26.18 20.25
N ALA A 29 57.69 -25.22 21.12
CA ALA A 29 56.32 -24.78 21.34
C ALA A 29 55.72 -24.16 20.06
N ALA A 30 56.45 -23.29 19.38
CA ALA A 30 56.01 -22.70 18.11
C ALA A 30 55.80 -23.75 17.01
N LYS A 31 56.68 -24.78 16.94
CA LYS A 31 56.50 -25.90 16.00
C LYS A 31 55.26 -26.74 16.31
N LEU A 32 54.99 -26.98 17.59
CA LEU A 32 53.80 -27.71 18.02
C LEU A 32 52.52 -26.94 17.67
N GLU A 33 52.51 -25.64 17.95
CA GLU A 33 51.38 -24.76 17.64
C GLU A 33 51.10 -24.71 16.13
N ALA A 34 52.13 -24.50 15.31
CA ALA A 34 52.01 -24.53 13.86
C ALA A 34 51.53 -25.89 13.32
N ALA A 35 51.94 -27.01 13.94
CA ALA A 35 51.48 -28.34 13.54
C ALA A 35 50.00 -28.56 13.90
N ILE A 36 49.54 -28.04 15.04
CA ILE A 36 48.13 -28.11 15.47
C ILE A 36 47.25 -27.28 14.53
N GLU A 37 47.65 -26.05 14.21
CA GLU A 37 46.91 -25.19 13.27
C GLU A 37 46.80 -25.84 11.89
N ARG A 38 47.91 -26.38 11.38
CA ARG A 38 47.92 -27.06 10.07
C ARG A 38 47.03 -28.30 10.05
N LEU A 39 46.98 -29.06 11.16
CA LEU A 39 46.07 -30.20 11.28
C LEU A 39 44.60 -29.75 11.30
N ALA A 40 44.29 -28.65 11.99
CA ALA A 40 42.94 -28.09 12.03
C ALA A 40 42.49 -27.56 10.65
N GLU A 41 43.39 -26.90 9.91
CA GLU A 41 43.14 -26.42 8.55
C GLU A 41 42.81 -27.59 7.61
N ILE A 42 43.65 -28.62 7.58
CA ILE A 42 43.44 -29.81 6.74
C ILE A 42 42.13 -30.51 7.12
N ALA A 43 41.82 -30.64 8.41
CA ALA A 43 40.56 -31.21 8.87
C ALA A 43 39.34 -30.37 8.46
N GLY A 44 39.47 -29.05 8.42
CA GLY A 44 38.44 -28.13 7.90
C GLY A 44 38.18 -28.36 6.41
N GLN A 45 39.25 -28.37 5.60
CA GLN A 45 39.16 -28.60 4.16
C GLN A 45 38.50 -29.94 3.81
N ILE A 46 38.82 -31.01 4.55
CA ILE A 46 38.19 -32.33 4.36
C ILE A 46 36.68 -32.27 4.65
N ARG A 47 36.27 -31.60 5.73
CA ARG A 47 34.84 -31.49 6.08
C ARG A 47 34.07 -30.63 5.08
N GLU A 48 34.68 -29.58 4.54
CA GLU A 48 34.04 -28.73 3.53
C GLU A 48 33.89 -29.46 2.19
N THR A 49 34.96 -30.11 1.73
CA THR A 49 35.01 -30.73 0.40
C THR A 49 34.28 -32.07 0.36
N ALA A 50 34.58 -32.96 1.33
CA ALA A 50 34.08 -34.33 1.34
C ALA A 50 32.87 -34.54 2.27
N ARG A 51 32.49 -33.53 3.06
CA ARG A 51 31.35 -33.56 4.01
C ARG A 51 31.40 -34.73 4.99
N ILE A 52 32.60 -35.14 5.38
CA ILE A 52 32.86 -36.23 6.32
C ILE A 52 34.00 -35.87 7.27
N GLU A 53 34.08 -36.56 8.40
CA GLU A 53 35.19 -36.39 9.35
C GLU A 53 36.50 -37.00 8.80
N PRO A 54 37.68 -36.44 9.11
CA PRO A 54 38.97 -36.91 8.59
C PRO A 54 39.24 -38.41 8.84
N GLU A 55 38.82 -38.92 10.00
CA GLU A 55 38.96 -40.34 10.35
C GLU A 55 38.11 -41.27 9.47
N GLN A 56 36.98 -40.76 8.98
CA GLN A 56 36.06 -41.49 8.10
C GLN A 56 36.51 -41.45 6.65
N LEU A 57 37.21 -40.40 6.23
CA LEU A 57 37.77 -40.28 4.89
C LEU A 57 38.74 -41.43 4.59
N GLY A 58 39.63 -41.78 5.52
CA GLY A 58 40.57 -42.89 5.33
C GLY A 58 39.89 -44.25 5.16
N ARG A 59 38.77 -44.49 5.85
CA ARG A 59 37.97 -45.72 5.71
C ARG A 59 37.19 -45.74 4.41
N LYS A 60 36.51 -44.63 4.07
CA LYS A 60 35.79 -44.52 2.80
C LYS A 60 36.71 -44.65 1.60
N LEU A 61 37.90 -44.05 1.61
CA LEU A 61 38.88 -44.22 0.53
C LEU A 61 39.37 -45.67 0.41
N ALA A 62 39.44 -46.42 1.51
CA ALA A 62 39.78 -47.85 1.48
C ALA A 62 38.61 -48.74 1.02
N ASP A 63 37.37 -48.35 1.34
CA ASP A 63 36.15 -49.06 0.93
C ASP A 63 35.73 -48.74 -0.51
N GLU A 64 35.94 -47.50 -0.97
CA GLU A 64 35.71 -47.00 -2.33
C GLU A 64 36.94 -47.20 -3.24
N ALA A 65 38.08 -47.62 -2.68
CA ALA A 65 39.16 -48.13 -3.50
C ALA A 65 38.60 -49.35 -4.23
N VAL A 66 38.26 -49.15 -5.50
CA VAL A 66 37.89 -50.22 -6.42
C VAL A 66 39.00 -51.26 -6.28
N ALA A 67 38.69 -52.40 -5.69
CA ALA A 67 39.62 -53.50 -5.58
C ALA A 67 39.86 -54.00 -7.01
N ILE A 68 40.82 -53.39 -7.70
CA ILE A 68 41.27 -53.79 -9.03
C ILE A 68 41.93 -55.15 -8.81
N PRO A 69 41.30 -56.27 -9.22
CA PRO A 69 41.84 -57.58 -8.94
C PRO A 69 43.19 -57.72 -9.64
N THR A 70 44.23 -58.16 -8.95
CA THR A 70 45.59 -58.25 -9.54
C THR A 70 45.78 -59.48 -10.43
N ASP A 71 44.86 -60.44 -10.37
CA ASP A 71 44.86 -61.64 -11.21
C ASP A 71 44.04 -61.44 -12.49
N ALA A 72 44.44 -62.12 -13.57
CA ALA A 72 43.84 -61.94 -14.89
C ALA A 72 42.33 -62.26 -14.93
N GLY A 73 41.88 -63.27 -14.17
CA GLY A 73 40.48 -63.67 -14.13
C GLY A 73 39.58 -62.69 -13.39
N GLY A 74 40.07 -62.13 -12.27
CA GLY A 74 39.39 -61.05 -11.56
C GLY A 74 39.30 -59.77 -12.38
N MET A 75 40.35 -59.43 -13.15
CA MET A 75 40.35 -58.26 -14.04
C MET A 75 39.30 -58.39 -15.16
N GLU A 76 39.14 -59.57 -15.75
CA GLU A 76 38.09 -59.86 -16.74
C GLU A 76 36.69 -59.73 -16.15
N ALA A 77 36.46 -60.27 -14.95
CA ALA A 77 35.17 -60.14 -14.27
C ALA A 77 34.85 -58.68 -13.93
N HIS A 78 35.87 -57.89 -13.56
CA HIS A 78 35.73 -56.47 -13.28
C HIS A 78 35.40 -55.67 -14.54
N LEU A 79 36.10 -55.93 -15.65
CA LEU A 79 35.79 -55.32 -16.95
C LEU A 79 34.37 -55.64 -17.40
N TYR A 80 33.95 -56.91 -17.31
CA TYR A 80 32.58 -57.32 -17.66
C TYR A 80 31.52 -56.58 -16.84
N ASN A 81 31.76 -56.39 -15.54
CA ASN A 81 30.85 -55.62 -14.68
C ASN A 81 30.79 -54.14 -15.06
N LEU A 82 31.94 -53.52 -15.38
CA LEU A 82 32.00 -52.13 -15.85
C LEU A 82 31.31 -51.95 -17.21
N GLU A 83 31.49 -52.89 -18.14
CA GLU A 83 30.79 -52.89 -19.43
C GLU A 83 29.29 -53.02 -19.25
N ARG A 84 28.84 -53.94 -18.38
CA ARG A 84 27.42 -54.09 -18.05
C ARG A 84 26.84 -52.83 -17.39
N GLN A 85 27.60 -52.18 -16.50
CA GLN A 85 27.20 -50.91 -15.89
C GLN A 85 27.08 -49.80 -16.94
N ARG A 86 28.07 -49.67 -17.83
CA ARG A 86 28.02 -48.74 -18.97
C ARG A 86 26.78 -48.98 -19.83
N ASP A 87 26.51 -50.22 -20.20
CA ASP A 87 25.38 -50.57 -21.07
C ASP A 87 24.03 -50.31 -20.38
N SER A 88 23.97 -50.42 -19.04
CA SER A 88 22.77 -50.11 -18.25
C SER A 88 22.41 -48.62 -18.18
N ILE A 89 23.36 -47.72 -18.43
CA ILE A 89 23.13 -46.26 -18.46
C ILE A 89 22.31 -45.85 -19.69
N GLY A 90 22.28 -46.69 -20.73
CA GLY A 90 21.51 -46.46 -21.95
C GLY A 90 22.29 -45.68 -23.01
N ALA A 91 21.60 -45.31 -24.10
CA ALA A 91 22.21 -44.62 -25.23
C ALA A 91 22.60 -43.17 -24.86
N VAL A 92 23.77 -42.75 -25.32
CA VAL A 92 24.26 -41.37 -25.12
C VAL A 92 23.47 -40.40 -26.00
N ASN A 93 22.88 -39.37 -25.39
CA ASN A 93 22.27 -38.27 -26.14
C ASN A 93 23.37 -37.33 -26.66
N LEU A 94 23.71 -37.45 -27.94
CA LEU A 94 24.74 -36.63 -28.58
C LEU A 94 24.38 -35.14 -28.67
N ARG A 95 23.09 -34.78 -28.52
CA ARG A 95 22.60 -33.40 -28.56
C ARG A 95 22.44 -32.78 -27.17
N ALA A 96 22.75 -33.52 -26.11
CA ALA A 96 22.52 -33.04 -24.74
C ALA A 96 23.26 -31.73 -24.43
N GLU A 97 24.47 -31.55 -24.95
CA GLU A 97 25.25 -30.32 -24.73
C GLU A 97 24.66 -29.12 -25.47
N GLU A 98 24.22 -29.30 -26.72
CA GLU A 98 23.53 -28.26 -27.50
C GLU A 98 22.19 -27.87 -26.85
N GLU A 99 21.36 -28.85 -26.50
CA GLU A 99 20.05 -28.64 -25.86
C GLU A 99 20.20 -27.97 -24.48
N ALA A 100 21.20 -28.38 -23.69
CA ALA A 100 21.49 -27.74 -22.41
C ALA A 100 21.87 -26.26 -22.59
N GLY A 101 22.68 -25.93 -23.60
CA GLY A 101 23.03 -24.55 -23.94
C GLY A 101 21.83 -23.71 -24.36
N GLU A 102 20.98 -24.24 -25.25
CA GLU A 102 19.75 -23.58 -25.70
C GLU A 102 18.78 -23.32 -24.53
N HIS A 103 18.56 -24.33 -23.69
CA HIS A 103 17.69 -24.21 -22.52
C HIS A 103 18.24 -23.24 -21.48
N SER A 104 19.56 -23.22 -21.25
CA SER A 104 20.19 -22.26 -20.34
C SER A 104 19.99 -20.83 -20.82
N ALA A 105 20.25 -20.55 -22.11
CA ALA A 105 20.07 -19.21 -22.67
C ALA A 105 18.61 -18.73 -22.58
N ARG A 106 17.65 -19.65 -22.81
CA ARG A 106 16.23 -19.36 -22.65
C ARG A 106 15.86 -19.08 -21.19
N LEU A 107 16.39 -19.86 -20.26
CA LEU A 107 16.22 -19.64 -18.82
C LEU A 107 16.74 -18.28 -18.38
N ASP A 108 17.93 -17.89 -18.82
CA ASP A 108 18.54 -16.60 -18.49
C ASP A 108 17.69 -15.43 -19.02
N THR A 109 17.14 -15.57 -20.23
CA THR A 109 16.22 -14.59 -20.81
C THR A 109 14.95 -14.47 -19.96
N MET A 110 14.30 -15.60 -19.64
CA MET A 110 13.10 -15.61 -18.81
C MET A 110 13.35 -15.06 -17.39
N HIS A 111 14.53 -15.31 -16.82
CA HIS A 111 14.91 -14.73 -15.53
C HIS A 111 15.05 -13.21 -15.59
N THR A 112 15.63 -12.69 -16.66
CA THR A 112 15.78 -11.24 -16.88
C THR A 112 14.42 -10.58 -17.07
N GLU A 113 13.56 -11.15 -17.93
CA GLU A 113 12.19 -10.65 -18.14
C GLU A 113 11.37 -10.66 -16.85
N ARG A 114 11.46 -11.74 -16.08
CA ARG A 114 10.77 -11.85 -14.77
C ARG A 114 11.27 -10.77 -13.81
N ALA A 115 12.57 -10.52 -13.76
CA ALA A 115 13.13 -9.49 -12.89
C ALA A 115 12.63 -8.10 -13.29
N ASP A 116 12.58 -7.78 -14.59
CA ASP A 116 12.04 -6.50 -15.06
C ASP A 116 10.55 -6.35 -14.74
N LEU A 117 9.74 -7.37 -15.02
CA LEU A 117 8.31 -7.37 -14.68
C LEU A 117 8.08 -7.19 -13.17
N THR A 118 8.85 -7.87 -12.33
CA THR A 118 8.75 -7.74 -10.87
C THR A 118 9.13 -6.33 -10.42
N GLY A 119 10.16 -5.73 -11.03
CA GLY A 119 10.54 -4.34 -10.79
C GLY A 119 9.47 -3.35 -11.26
N ALA A 120 8.84 -3.59 -12.40
CA ALA A 120 7.74 -2.78 -12.91
C ALA A 120 6.52 -2.83 -11.97
N ILE A 121 6.15 -4.01 -11.48
CA ILE A 121 5.08 -4.18 -10.49
C ILE A 121 5.38 -3.39 -9.21
N ALA A 122 6.62 -3.43 -8.72
CA ALA A 122 7.02 -2.68 -7.53
C ALA A 122 6.88 -1.16 -7.74
N ARG A 123 7.35 -0.64 -8.89
CA ARG A 123 7.19 0.78 -9.24
C ARG A 123 5.73 1.20 -9.35
N LEU A 124 4.88 0.36 -9.96
CA LEU A 124 3.44 0.65 -10.07
C LEU A 124 2.77 0.67 -8.70
N ARG A 125 3.10 -0.27 -7.80
CA ARG A 125 2.58 -0.28 -6.43
C ARG A 125 2.98 0.96 -5.65
N GLN A 126 4.24 1.37 -5.75
CA GLN A 126 4.69 2.62 -5.14
C GLN A 126 3.89 3.83 -5.66
N GLY A 127 3.67 3.92 -6.98
CA GLY A 127 2.87 5.00 -7.56
C GLY A 127 1.42 4.98 -7.08
N ILE A 128 0.82 3.80 -6.88
CA ILE A 128 -0.52 3.66 -6.29
C ILE A 128 -0.53 4.16 -4.85
N ASP A 129 0.48 3.81 -4.04
CA ASP A 129 0.55 4.22 -2.65
C ASP A 129 0.71 5.75 -2.50
N GLU A 130 1.52 6.36 -3.36
CA GLU A 130 1.69 7.83 -3.44
C GLU A 130 0.36 8.51 -3.82
N LEU A 131 -0.33 8.02 -4.85
CA LEU A 131 -1.64 8.55 -5.26
C LEU A 131 -2.72 8.37 -4.18
N ASN A 132 -2.72 7.24 -3.48
CA ASN A 132 -3.65 6.99 -2.38
C ASN A 132 -3.36 7.90 -1.19
N GLY A 133 -2.08 8.22 -0.92
CA GLY A 133 -1.68 9.22 0.07
C GLY A 133 -2.26 10.59 -0.24
N GLU A 134 -2.02 11.08 -1.47
CA GLU A 134 -2.56 12.37 -1.93
C GLU A 134 -4.09 12.39 -1.97
N GLY A 135 -4.71 11.26 -2.36
CA GLY A 135 -6.16 11.09 -2.36
C GLY A 135 -6.77 11.20 -0.97
N ARG A 136 -6.16 10.57 0.04
CA ARG A 136 -6.61 10.65 1.45
C ARG A 136 -6.58 12.07 1.98
N GLU A 137 -5.49 12.80 1.75
CA GLU A 137 -5.36 14.19 2.21
C GLU A 137 -6.42 15.09 1.55
N ARG A 138 -6.59 14.99 0.23
CA ARG A 138 -7.60 15.76 -0.50
C ARG A 138 -9.03 15.43 -0.05
N LEU A 139 -9.33 14.14 0.15
CA LEU A 139 -10.64 13.70 0.59
C LEU A 139 -10.97 14.25 1.98
N LEU A 140 -10.04 14.14 2.94
CA LEU A 140 -10.24 14.66 4.30
C LEU A 140 -10.41 16.18 4.30
N ALA A 141 -9.58 16.91 3.55
CA ALA A 141 -9.70 18.35 3.43
C ALA A 141 -11.07 18.77 2.85
N ALA A 142 -11.53 18.09 1.79
CA ALA A 142 -12.85 18.34 1.21
C ALA A 142 -13.98 17.97 2.18
N PHE A 143 -13.86 16.84 2.88
CA PHE A 143 -14.83 16.37 3.86
C PHE A 143 -15.02 17.38 5.00
N GLU A 144 -13.94 17.91 5.55
CA GLU A 144 -14.00 18.93 6.62
C GLU A 144 -14.73 20.20 6.14
N ILE A 145 -14.39 20.69 4.95
CA ILE A 145 -15.04 21.87 4.35
C ILE A 145 -16.53 21.63 4.16
N ILE A 146 -16.90 20.47 3.60
CA ILE A 146 -18.31 20.11 3.35
C ILE A 146 -19.06 19.96 4.68
N ASN A 147 -18.45 19.36 5.71
CA ASN A 147 -19.06 19.18 7.03
C ASN A 147 -19.37 20.53 7.70
N GLU A 148 -18.45 21.50 7.61
CA GLU A 148 -18.67 22.85 8.14
C GLU A 148 -19.75 23.62 7.38
N HIS A 149 -19.79 23.52 6.06
CA HIS A 149 -20.87 24.10 5.26
C HIS A 149 -22.22 23.45 5.56
N PHE A 150 -22.26 22.13 5.68
CA PHE A 150 -23.46 21.38 6.03
C PHE A 150 -24.01 21.79 7.40
N LYS A 151 -23.15 21.88 8.42
CA LYS A 151 -23.50 22.39 9.76
C LYS A 151 -24.16 23.77 9.70
N ALA A 152 -23.48 24.71 9.05
CA ALA A 152 -23.94 26.10 8.97
C ALA A 152 -25.28 26.23 8.23
N LEU A 153 -25.46 25.49 7.12
CA LEU A 153 -26.71 25.52 6.36
C LEU A 153 -27.85 24.81 7.11
N PHE A 154 -27.55 23.71 7.80
CA PHE A 154 -28.55 23.00 8.61
C PHE A 154 -29.06 23.89 9.75
N GLU A 155 -28.16 24.54 10.48
CA GLU A 155 -28.53 25.45 11.57
C GLU A 155 -29.39 26.63 11.06
N ALA A 156 -29.04 27.21 9.90
CA ALA A 156 -29.82 28.28 9.29
C ALA A 156 -31.22 27.80 8.84
N LEU A 157 -31.31 26.60 8.26
CA LEU A 157 -32.55 26.03 7.74
C LEU A 157 -33.55 25.70 8.85
N PHE A 158 -33.07 25.16 9.98
CA PHE A 158 -33.91 24.77 11.11
C PHE A 158 -34.00 25.84 12.22
N GLN A 159 -33.30 26.97 12.06
CA GLN A 159 -33.19 28.06 13.05
C GLN A 159 -32.68 27.54 14.41
N GLY A 160 -31.67 26.67 14.34
CA GLY A 160 -31.14 25.89 15.46
C GLY A 160 -31.03 24.40 15.12
N GLY A 161 -30.59 23.60 16.09
CA GLY A 161 -30.25 22.20 15.88
C GLY A 161 -28.78 22.00 15.49
N GLN A 162 -28.38 20.75 15.35
CA GLN A 162 -26.99 20.37 15.03
C GLN A 162 -27.01 19.22 14.02
N ALA A 163 -26.12 19.25 13.06
CA ALA A 163 -25.89 18.13 12.15
C ALA A 163 -24.40 17.92 11.95
N GLU A 164 -23.98 16.70 11.65
CA GLU A 164 -22.60 16.41 11.33
C GLU A 164 -22.51 15.19 10.42
N LEU A 165 -21.47 15.19 9.61
CA LEU A 165 -21.04 14.04 8.82
C LEU A 165 -20.01 13.24 9.63
N ARG A 166 -20.14 11.91 9.61
CA ARG A 166 -19.14 11.01 10.20
C ARG A 166 -18.76 9.93 9.20
N LEU A 167 -17.47 9.64 9.14
CA LEU A 167 -16.93 8.47 8.47
C LEU A 167 -17.11 7.25 9.39
N VAL A 168 -17.63 6.15 8.85
CA VAL A 168 -17.94 4.91 9.58
C VAL A 168 -17.37 3.69 8.86
N GLU A 169 -17.42 2.52 9.50
CA GLU A 169 -17.04 1.20 8.95
C GLU A 169 -15.53 0.94 8.74
N SER A 170 -14.70 1.95 8.50
CA SER A 170 -13.25 1.79 8.34
C SER A 170 -12.46 2.98 8.89
N ASP A 171 -11.21 2.73 9.27
CA ASP A 171 -10.25 3.78 9.65
C ASP A 171 -9.61 4.44 8.41
N ASP A 172 -9.63 3.79 7.24
CA ASP A 172 -9.16 4.41 5.99
C ASP A 172 -10.29 5.27 5.38
N PRO A 173 -10.09 6.59 5.23
CA PRO A 173 -11.08 7.48 4.62
C PRO A 173 -11.52 7.07 3.21
N LEU A 174 -10.67 6.36 2.46
CA LEU A 174 -11.00 5.90 1.10
C LEU A 174 -11.95 4.70 1.08
N GLU A 175 -12.01 3.94 2.17
CA GLU A 175 -12.86 2.75 2.30
C GLU A 175 -14.04 2.97 3.26
N ALA A 176 -14.02 4.06 4.03
CA ALA A 176 -15.04 4.38 5.00
C ALA A 176 -16.39 4.75 4.34
N GLY A 177 -17.48 4.29 4.95
CA GLY A 177 -18.83 4.75 4.65
C GLY A 177 -19.08 6.15 5.20
N LEU A 178 -20.08 6.85 4.65
CA LEU A 178 -20.52 8.17 5.11
C LEU A 178 -21.89 8.06 5.79
N GLU A 179 -21.95 8.42 7.07
CA GLU A 179 -23.22 8.55 7.78
C GLU A 179 -23.54 10.02 8.13
N ILE A 180 -24.82 10.37 7.99
CA ILE A 180 -25.37 11.69 8.30
C ILE A 180 -26.09 11.61 9.65
N PHE A 181 -25.60 12.38 10.61
CA PHE A 181 -26.24 12.57 11.89
C PHE A 181 -26.86 13.96 11.94
N ALA A 182 -28.13 14.03 12.31
CA ALA A 182 -28.85 15.29 12.42
C ALA A 182 -29.74 15.32 13.66
N CYS A 183 -29.85 16.51 14.23
CA CYS A 183 -30.60 16.79 15.45
C CYS A 183 -31.39 18.09 15.23
N PRO A 184 -32.65 18.00 14.76
CA PRO A 184 -33.55 19.13 14.71
C PRO A 184 -33.78 19.72 16.11
N PRO A 185 -34.14 21.01 16.22
CA PRO A 185 -34.36 21.66 17.52
C PRO A 185 -35.42 20.91 18.34
N GLY A 186 -35.05 20.52 19.56
CA GLY A 186 -35.92 19.81 20.49
C GLY A 186 -35.96 18.27 20.34
N LYS A 187 -35.19 17.68 19.41
CA LYS A 187 -35.05 16.22 19.26
C LYS A 187 -33.66 15.74 19.71
N ARG A 188 -33.44 14.41 19.70
CA ARG A 188 -32.13 13.79 19.95
C ARG A 188 -31.42 13.54 18.63
N MET A 189 -30.09 13.49 18.68
CA MET A 189 -29.24 13.09 17.56
C MET A 189 -29.67 11.71 17.05
N ALA A 190 -30.01 11.63 15.76
CA ALA A 190 -30.40 10.38 15.10
C ALA A 190 -29.81 10.33 13.69
N THR A 191 -29.70 9.11 13.17
CA THR A 191 -29.36 8.89 11.77
C THR A 191 -30.50 9.37 10.87
N MET A 192 -30.17 9.90 9.69
CA MET A 192 -31.14 10.44 8.72
C MET A 192 -32.33 9.49 8.44
N SER A 193 -32.09 8.18 8.41
CA SER A 193 -33.11 7.15 8.18
C SER A 193 -34.26 7.13 9.20
N LEU A 194 -34.06 7.71 10.38
CA LEU A 194 -35.04 7.75 11.47
C LEU A 194 -35.85 9.07 11.53
N MET A 195 -35.61 10.00 10.61
CA MET A 195 -36.26 11.31 10.57
C MET A 195 -37.61 11.29 9.81
N SER A 196 -38.44 12.33 9.99
CA SER A 196 -39.67 12.52 9.20
C SER A 196 -39.34 12.77 7.73
N GLY A 197 -40.20 12.36 6.78
CA GLY A 197 -39.94 12.52 5.34
C GLY A 197 -39.62 13.95 4.89
N GLY A 198 -40.31 14.96 5.46
CA GLY A 198 -40.00 16.38 5.18
C GLY A 198 -38.68 16.83 5.79
N GLU A 199 -38.34 16.34 6.99
CA GLU A 199 -37.05 16.61 7.64
C GLU A 199 -35.90 15.95 6.89
N GLN A 200 -36.10 14.73 6.37
CA GLN A 200 -35.14 14.02 5.52
C GLN A 200 -34.87 14.78 4.23
N ALA A 201 -35.92 15.24 3.54
CA ALA A 201 -35.80 16.01 2.31
C ALA A 201 -35.01 17.32 2.54
N LEU A 202 -35.34 18.05 3.60
CA LEU A 202 -34.63 19.29 3.98
C LEU A 202 -33.17 19.04 4.38
N THR A 203 -32.90 17.97 5.13
CA THR A 203 -31.54 17.59 5.55
C THR A 203 -30.70 17.20 4.33
N ALA A 204 -31.27 16.45 3.40
CA ALA A 204 -30.62 16.09 2.14
C ALA A 204 -30.33 17.34 1.28
N CYS A 205 -31.29 18.27 1.19
CA CYS A 205 -31.07 19.56 0.51
C CYS A 205 -29.91 20.34 1.14
N ALA A 206 -29.87 20.45 2.47
CA ALA A 206 -28.78 21.12 3.17
C ALA A 206 -27.41 20.50 2.86
N LEU A 207 -27.33 19.17 2.74
CA LEU A 207 -26.10 18.49 2.35
C LEU A 207 -25.71 18.78 0.90
N ILE A 208 -26.64 18.65 -0.05
CA ILE A 208 -26.39 18.93 -1.47
C ILE A 208 -25.89 20.36 -1.65
N PHE A 209 -26.52 21.32 -0.98
CA PHE A 209 -26.09 22.72 -1.00
C PHE A 209 -24.79 22.95 -0.24
N GLY A 210 -24.51 22.20 0.82
CA GLY A 210 -23.22 22.23 1.53
C GLY A 210 -22.07 21.79 0.64
N VAL A 211 -22.26 20.72 -0.14
CA VAL A 211 -21.31 20.29 -1.17
C VAL A 211 -21.16 21.35 -2.25
N PHE A 212 -22.27 21.96 -2.67
CA PHE A 212 -22.25 23.02 -3.68
C PHE A 212 -21.47 24.27 -3.23
N LEU A 213 -21.47 24.61 -1.94
CA LEU A 213 -20.65 25.72 -1.41
C LEU A 213 -19.16 25.46 -1.48
N ALA A 214 -18.73 24.19 -1.40
CA ALA A 214 -17.32 23.85 -1.49
C ALA A 214 -16.74 24.17 -2.88
N GLN A 215 -17.56 24.05 -3.93
CA GLN A 215 -17.20 24.45 -5.29
C GLN A 215 -18.42 25.05 -6.01
N PRO A 216 -18.66 26.37 -5.86
CA PRO A 216 -19.87 27.00 -6.38
C PRO A 216 -19.87 27.06 -7.91
N ALA A 217 -20.94 26.57 -8.52
CA ALA A 217 -21.16 26.70 -9.96
C ALA A 217 -21.83 28.05 -10.29
N PRO A 218 -21.62 28.60 -11.50
CA PRO A 218 -22.23 29.87 -11.90
C PRO A 218 -23.76 29.79 -12.06
N ILE A 219 -24.29 28.60 -12.36
CA ILE A 219 -25.73 28.34 -12.54
C ILE A 219 -26.10 27.05 -11.80
N CYS A 220 -27.18 27.08 -11.02
CA CYS A 220 -27.78 25.93 -10.37
C CYS A 220 -29.24 25.80 -10.82
N VAL A 221 -29.64 24.60 -11.29
CA VAL A 221 -31.00 24.30 -11.72
C VAL A 221 -31.64 23.35 -10.72
N LEU A 222 -32.81 23.70 -10.21
CA LEU A 222 -33.57 22.97 -9.22
C LEU A 222 -34.91 22.60 -9.84
N ASP A 223 -35.19 21.30 -9.99
CA ASP A 223 -36.42 20.81 -10.62
C ASP A 223 -37.32 20.13 -9.59
N GLU A 224 -38.46 20.74 -9.28
CA GLU A 224 -39.49 20.29 -8.33
C GLU A 224 -38.95 19.81 -6.97
N VAL A 225 -37.86 20.42 -6.50
CA VAL A 225 -37.20 20.06 -5.24
C VAL A 225 -38.10 20.30 -4.02
N ASP A 226 -39.08 21.20 -4.16
CA ASP A 226 -40.05 21.57 -3.14
C ASP A 226 -41.35 20.74 -3.16
N ALA A 227 -41.50 19.80 -4.10
CA ALA A 227 -42.68 18.94 -4.20
C ALA A 227 -43.00 18.10 -2.94
N PRO A 228 -42.01 17.54 -2.19
CA PRO A 228 -42.30 16.77 -0.98
C PRO A 228 -42.43 17.63 0.29
N LEU A 229 -42.33 18.95 0.19
CA LEU A 229 -42.29 19.88 1.32
C LEU A 229 -43.67 20.49 1.60
N ASP A 230 -43.98 20.73 2.86
CA ASP A 230 -45.14 21.54 3.27
C ASP A 230 -44.81 23.04 3.22
N ASP A 231 -45.82 23.90 3.29
CA ASP A 231 -45.65 25.36 3.14
C ASP A 231 -44.61 25.96 4.11
N ALA A 232 -44.51 25.43 5.33
CA ALA A 232 -43.55 25.88 6.32
C ALA A 232 -42.10 25.49 5.95
N ASN A 233 -41.89 24.27 5.43
CA ASN A 233 -40.57 23.83 4.98
C ASN A 233 -40.18 24.43 3.63
N VAL A 234 -41.14 24.76 2.78
CA VAL A 234 -40.92 25.52 1.54
C VAL A 234 -40.39 26.92 1.85
N ASP A 235 -40.92 27.59 2.87
CA ASP A 235 -40.38 28.89 3.30
C ASP A 235 -38.91 28.77 3.76
N ARG A 236 -38.60 27.73 4.54
CA ARG A 236 -37.22 27.42 4.97
C ARG A 236 -36.29 27.19 3.77
N PHE A 237 -36.74 26.42 2.79
CA PHE A 237 -36.00 26.21 1.53
C PHE A 237 -35.76 27.52 0.78
N CYS A 238 -36.77 28.40 0.68
CA CYS A 238 -36.59 29.72 0.05
C CYS A 238 -35.57 30.59 0.81
N ASN A 239 -35.62 30.57 2.15
CA ASN A 239 -34.64 31.29 2.97
C ASN A 239 -33.20 30.75 2.76
N LEU A 240 -33.06 29.44 2.56
CA LEU A 240 -31.78 28.81 2.23
C LEU A 240 -31.25 29.31 0.88
N LEU A 241 -32.09 29.37 -0.16
CA LEU A 241 -31.70 29.90 -1.48
C LEU A 241 -31.27 31.38 -1.38
N ASP A 242 -32.00 32.18 -0.61
CA ASP A 242 -31.65 33.58 -0.34
C ASP A 242 -30.28 33.70 0.34
N GLU A 243 -29.99 32.81 1.30
CA GLU A 243 -28.70 32.77 1.97
C GLU A 243 -27.56 32.33 1.03
N MET A 244 -27.79 31.31 0.20
CA MET A 244 -26.80 30.88 -0.80
C MET A 244 -26.47 31.99 -1.78
N ARG A 245 -27.47 32.72 -2.26
CA ARG A 245 -27.31 33.88 -3.14
C ARG A 245 -26.51 35.00 -2.48
N ARG A 246 -26.55 35.15 -1.16
CA ARG A 246 -25.72 36.15 -0.44
C ARG A 246 -24.27 35.68 -0.30
N ARG A 247 -24.05 34.38 -0.14
CA ARG A 247 -22.73 33.77 0.07
C ARG A 247 -21.97 33.52 -1.24
N THR A 248 -22.68 33.38 -2.36
CA THR A 248 -22.12 33.02 -3.67
C THR A 248 -22.68 33.89 -4.79
N GLU A 249 -21.96 33.98 -5.91
CA GLU A 249 -22.45 34.65 -7.13
C GLU A 249 -23.30 33.71 -8.04
N THR A 250 -23.76 32.58 -7.50
CA THR A 250 -24.54 31.58 -8.25
C THR A 250 -25.92 32.09 -8.64
N ARG A 251 -26.32 31.83 -9.89
CA ARG A 251 -27.68 32.06 -10.37
C ARG A 251 -28.51 30.80 -10.20
N PHE A 252 -29.61 30.91 -9.47
CA PHE A 252 -30.54 29.81 -9.27
C PHE A 252 -31.69 29.88 -10.28
N ILE A 253 -32.02 28.74 -10.88
CA ILE A 253 -33.20 28.52 -11.73
C ILE A 253 -34.02 27.43 -11.05
N ALA A 254 -35.17 27.79 -10.49
CA ALA A 254 -36.09 26.83 -9.89
C ALA A 254 -37.28 26.57 -10.83
N ILE A 255 -37.58 25.31 -11.07
CA ILE A 255 -38.77 24.82 -11.78
C ILE A 255 -39.69 24.27 -10.69
N THR A 256 -40.86 24.88 -10.53
CA THR A 256 -41.80 24.52 -9.47
C THR A 256 -43.21 24.91 -9.86
N HIS A 257 -44.19 24.23 -9.27
CA HIS A 257 -45.60 24.60 -9.28
C HIS A 257 -46.08 25.15 -7.91
N ASN A 258 -45.20 25.27 -6.91
CA ASN A 258 -45.54 25.71 -5.56
C ASN A 258 -45.71 27.26 -5.50
N PRO A 259 -46.89 27.76 -5.09
CA PRO A 259 -47.15 29.21 -5.02
C PRO A 259 -46.21 29.96 -4.06
N VAL A 260 -45.78 29.32 -2.96
CA VAL A 260 -44.90 29.95 -1.96
C VAL A 260 -43.52 30.20 -2.56
N THR A 261 -42.96 29.20 -3.23
CA THR A 261 -41.67 29.32 -3.94
C THR A 261 -41.76 30.37 -5.03
N MET A 262 -42.83 30.34 -5.85
CA MET A 262 -43.03 31.34 -6.91
C MET A 262 -43.06 32.77 -6.39
N ALA A 263 -43.70 33.01 -5.24
CA ALA A 263 -43.83 34.35 -4.65
C ALA A 263 -42.48 34.90 -4.11
N ARG A 264 -41.50 34.03 -3.86
CA ARG A 264 -40.19 34.38 -3.29
C ARG A 264 -39.09 34.57 -4.35
N MET A 265 -39.39 34.42 -5.63
CA MET A 265 -38.41 34.58 -6.73
C MET A 265 -38.34 36.01 -7.28
N ASP A 266 -37.21 36.39 -7.89
CA ASP A 266 -37.07 37.72 -8.51
C ASP A 266 -37.89 37.87 -9.81
N ARG A 267 -37.98 36.79 -10.60
CA ARG A 267 -38.59 36.78 -11.93
C ARG A 267 -39.18 35.41 -12.23
N LEU A 268 -40.39 35.39 -12.77
CA LEU A 268 -41.07 34.16 -13.18
C LEU A 268 -41.04 34.02 -14.69
N PHE A 269 -40.76 32.80 -15.15
CA PHE A 269 -40.89 32.40 -16.53
C PHE A 269 -41.97 31.32 -16.60
N GLY A 270 -43.12 31.67 -17.17
CA GLY A 270 -44.20 30.73 -17.43
C GLY A 270 -44.01 30.06 -18.78
N VAL A 271 -44.23 28.75 -18.86
CA VAL A 271 -44.31 28.03 -20.13
C VAL A 271 -45.78 27.77 -20.43
N THR A 272 -46.27 28.25 -21.57
CA THR A 272 -47.63 28.03 -22.02
C THR A 272 -47.62 27.23 -23.33
N MET A 273 -48.69 26.47 -23.59
CA MET A 273 -48.88 25.76 -24.86
C MET A 273 -50.15 26.29 -25.52
N ALA A 274 -50.02 27.37 -26.28
CA ALA A 274 -51.13 27.92 -27.06
C ALA A 274 -51.55 26.98 -28.20
N GLU A 275 -50.57 26.28 -28.80
CA GLU A 275 -50.77 25.25 -29.81
C GLU A 275 -50.24 23.91 -29.29
N ARG A 276 -50.91 22.81 -29.68
CA ARG A 276 -50.56 21.47 -29.20
C ARG A 276 -49.16 21.09 -29.68
N GLY A 277 -48.24 20.92 -28.74
CA GLY A 277 -46.85 20.52 -29.03
C GLY A 277 -45.89 21.68 -29.31
N VAL A 278 -46.34 22.94 -29.16
CA VAL A 278 -45.47 24.12 -29.28
C VAL A 278 -45.51 24.91 -27.97
N SER A 279 -44.41 24.86 -27.22
CA SER A 279 -44.24 25.62 -25.98
C SER A 279 -43.80 27.05 -26.28
N GLN A 280 -44.47 28.03 -25.67
CA GLN A 280 -44.10 29.44 -25.69
C GLN A 280 -43.71 29.91 -24.29
N LEU A 281 -42.67 30.72 -24.21
CA LEU A 281 -42.18 31.29 -22.96
C LEU A 281 -42.81 32.67 -22.73
N VAL A 282 -43.43 32.86 -21.58
CA VAL A 282 -43.88 34.17 -21.09
C VAL A 282 -43.09 34.53 -19.84
N SER A 283 -42.75 35.80 -19.64
CA SER A 283 -41.99 36.22 -18.45
C SER A 283 -42.70 37.35 -17.72
N VAL A 284 -42.72 37.28 -16.39
CA VAL A 284 -43.23 38.31 -15.50
C VAL A 284 -42.15 38.67 -14.49
N ASP A 285 -41.81 39.97 -14.39
CA ASP A 285 -40.91 40.47 -13.36
C ASP A 285 -41.72 40.84 -12.10
N LEU A 286 -41.55 40.06 -11.04
CA LEU A 286 -42.34 40.21 -9.82
C LEU A 286 -42.02 41.50 -9.07
N ARG A 287 -40.79 42.01 -9.18
CA ARG A 287 -40.40 43.27 -8.53
C ARG A 287 -41.08 44.47 -9.19
N GLN A 288 -41.21 44.45 -10.52
CA GLN A 288 -41.94 45.49 -11.26
C GLN A 288 -43.45 45.39 -11.02
N ALA A 289 -44.00 44.18 -11.00
CA ALA A 289 -45.43 43.97 -10.75
C ALA A 289 -45.87 44.45 -9.36
N ALA A 290 -45.08 44.16 -8.31
CA ALA A 290 -45.36 44.64 -6.95
C ALA A 290 -45.30 46.17 -6.85
N ALA A 291 -44.36 46.82 -7.55
CA ALA A 291 -44.23 48.29 -7.57
C ALA A 291 -45.42 48.98 -8.29
N MET A 292 -45.97 48.34 -9.32
CA MET A 292 -47.16 48.83 -10.03
C MET A 292 -48.47 48.59 -9.26
N ALA A 293 -48.56 47.51 -8.47
CA ALA A 293 -49.74 47.19 -7.67
C ALA A 293 -49.82 47.99 -6.36
N ALA A 294 -48.71 48.58 -5.91
CA ALA A 294 -48.63 49.45 -4.73
C ALA A 294 -48.93 50.94 -5.03
N GLN A 295 -49.18 51.28 -6.31
CA GLN A 295 -49.69 52.58 -6.77
C GLN A 295 -51.21 52.52 -6.92
#